data_AF-A0A8B7JXL1-F1
#
_entry.id   AF-A0A8B7JXL1-F1
#
_cell.length_a   1.000
_cell.length_b   1.000
_cell.length_c   1.000
_cell.angle_alpha   90.00
_cell.angle_beta   90.00
_cell.angle_gamma   90.00
#
_symmetry.space_group_name_H-M   'P 1'
#
loop_
_entity.id
_entity.type
_entity.pdbx_description
1 polymer ?
#
loop_
_entity_poly.entity_id
_entity_poly.type
_entity_poly.pdbx_seq_one_letter_code
_entity_poly.pdbx_strand_id
1 'polypeptide(L)'
;ALLQQRGGDEGWGESSGEEGLRGRAGDRHVAGPLLSWLLESPERFSAFCLLLPGSLLASLAAHYSQLSAPYLDLLTAWGSRLLYDPLQGRWDNSCFDKAELSWEELRERFDCLCRGPAPLGGQTQAALELLKAQDGDFHVCGLSVWTDLLMEVEKSLRKEVER
;
A
#
# COMPACT_ATOMS: atom_id res chain seq x y z
N ALA A 1 17.38 24.41 63.44
CA ALA A 1 18.75 24.04 63.03
C ALA A 1 18.76 22.52 62.80
N LEU A 2 18.78 22.11 61.54
CA LEU A 2 19.96 21.55 60.84
C LEU A 2 20.25 20.11 61.29
N LEU A 3 19.75 19.12 60.54
CA LEU A 3 20.45 18.32 59.52
C LEU A 3 21.35 17.23 60.16
N GLN A 4 20.99 15.94 60.09
CA GLN A 4 21.31 14.98 59.00
C GLN A 4 22.45 14.05 59.50
N GLN A 5 22.50 12.73 59.30
CA GLN A 5 22.42 11.94 58.07
C GLN A 5 22.37 10.44 58.51
N ARG A 6 21.40 9.64 58.04
CA ARG A 6 21.48 8.67 56.92
C ARG A 6 21.99 7.29 57.35
N GLY A 7 21.04 6.36 57.46
CA GLY A 7 21.28 4.92 57.40
C GLY A 7 20.42 4.31 56.28
N GLY A 8 20.83 3.12 55.85
CA GLY A 8 19.98 2.18 55.10
C GLY A 8 20.09 2.27 53.58
N ASP A 9 21.07 1.56 53.05
CA ASP A 9 21.00 0.90 51.74
C ASP A 9 20.04 -0.30 51.83
N GLU A 10 19.63 -0.83 50.68
CA GLU A 10 18.77 -2.01 50.43
C GLU A 10 17.28 -1.75 50.16
N GLY A 11 16.90 -1.92 48.90
CA GLY A 11 15.51 -1.95 48.45
C GLY A 11 15.36 -1.80 46.94
N TRP A 12 15.96 -2.68 46.15
CA TRP A 12 15.63 -2.84 44.73
C TRP A 12 14.27 -3.55 44.63
N GLY A 13 13.20 -2.77 44.74
CA GLY A 13 11.84 -3.17 44.42
C GLY A 13 11.56 -2.87 42.95
N GLU A 14 11.79 -3.85 42.09
CA GLU A 14 11.23 -3.91 40.76
C GLU A 14 9.69 -3.91 40.87
N SER A 15 9.04 -2.88 40.33
CA SER A 15 7.61 -2.90 40.06
C SER A 15 7.39 -2.64 38.57
N SER A 16 7.54 -3.74 37.83
CA SER A 16 6.84 -4.13 36.60
C SER A 16 5.95 -3.06 35.98
N GLY A 17 6.55 -2.25 35.11
CA GLY A 17 5.86 -1.46 34.09
C GLY A 17 6.02 -2.12 32.72
N GLU A 18 5.50 -3.34 32.53
CA GLU A 18 5.55 -4.04 31.24
C GLU A 18 4.29 -4.89 30.99
N GLU A 19 3.12 -4.25 30.94
CA GLU A 19 1.95 -4.85 30.28
C GLU A 19 1.52 -3.93 29.14
N GLY A 20 2.10 -4.16 27.96
CA GLY A 20 1.72 -3.45 26.74
C GLY A 20 2.42 -3.91 25.47
N LEU A 21 3.55 -4.62 25.56
CA LEU A 21 4.37 -4.97 24.38
C LEU A 21 4.49 -6.47 24.09
N ARG A 22 3.84 -7.34 24.87
CA ARG A 22 3.88 -8.80 24.64
C ARG A 22 3.11 -9.29 23.40
N GLY A 23 2.26 -8.46 22.80
CA GLY A 23 1.49 -8.83 21.60
C GLY A 23 2.28 -8.83 20.28
N ARG A 24 3.41 -8.11 20.19
CA ARG A 24 4.04 -7.82 18.89
C ARG A 24 4.98 -8.90 18.36
N ALA A 25 5.48 -9.78 19.24
CA ALA A 25 6.41 -10.85 18.88
C ALA A 25 5.70 -12.12 18.39
N GLY A 26 4.52 -12.44 18.95
CA GLY A 26 3.72 -13.61 18.56
C GLY A 26 3.11 -13.49 17.16
N ASP A 27 2.58 -12.31 16.81
CA ASP A 27 1.95 -12.06 15.51
C ASP A 27 2.92 -12.19 14.34
N ARG A 28 4.17 -11.75 14.52
CA ARG A 28 5.20 -11.82 13.47
C ARG A 28 5.61 -13.27 13.16
N HIS A 29 5.48 -14.17 14.12
CA HIS A 29 5.91 -15.56 13.99
C HIS A 29 4.91 -16.42 13.20
N VAL A 30 3.61 -16.09 13.23
CA VAL A 30 2.57 -16.77 12.44
C VAL A 30 2.37 -16.13 11.07
N ALA A 31 2.58 -14.82 10.96
CA ALA A 31 2.44 -14.10 9.69
C ALA A 31 3.42 -14.59 8.61
N GLY A 32 4.66 -14.93 8.97
CA GLY A 32 5.66 -15.39 7.99
C GLY A 32 5.19 -16.59 7.15
N PRO A 33 4.85 -17.74 7.78
CA PRO A 33 4.32 -18.90 7.07
C PRO A 33 3.03 -18.63 6.29
N LEU A 34 2.12 -17.79 6.83
CA LEU A 34 0.88 -17.44 6.14
C LEU A 34 1.14 -16.61 4.88
N LEU A 35 2.07 -15.65 4.95
CA LEU A 35 2.46 -14.81 3.81
C LEU A 35 3.17 -15.65 2.74
N SER A 36 4.06 -16.56 3.14
CA SER A 36 4.66 -17.51 2.21
C SER A 36 3.60 -18.35 1.50
N TRP A 37 2.68 -18.96 2.27
CA TRP A 37 1.56 -19.71 1.70
C TRP A 37 0.70 -18.85 0.78
N LEU A 38 0.43 -17.60 1.12
CA LEU A 38 -0.36 -16.70 0.28
C LEU A 38 0.35 -16.41 -1.06
N LEU A 39 1.65 -16.10 -1.02
CA LEU A 39 2.45 -15.70 -2.17
C LEU A 39 2.90 -16.87 -3.06
N GLU A 40 2.83 -18.11 -2.57
CA GLU A 40 3.13 -19.32 -3.36
C GLU A 40 2.17 -19.57 -4.54
N SER A 41 0.96 -19.00 -4.51
CA SER A 41 -0.02 -19.13 -5.59
C SER A 41 -0.47 -17.75 -6.09
N PRO A 42 -0.13 -17.39 -7.34
CA PRO A 42 -0.57 -16.13 -7.95
C PRO A 42 -2.09 -15.97 -7.97
N GLU A 43 -2.85 -17.04 -8.21
CA GLU A 43 -4.32 -17.04 -8.26
C GLU A 43 -4.91 -16.74 -6.88
N ARG A 44 -4.32 -17.33 -5.83
CA ARG A 44 -4.72 -17.10 -4.45
C ARG A 44 -4.42 -15.67 -4.02
N PHE A 45 -3.23 -15.18 -4.31
CA PHE A 45 -2.85 -13.81 -4.00
C PHE A 45 -3.70 -12.80 -4.76
N SER A 46 -3.99 -13.08 -6.03
CA SER A 46 -4.92 -12.30 -6.85
C SER A 46 -6.32 -12.25 -6.24
N ALA A 47 -6.90 -13.41 -5.91
CA ALA A 47 -8.21 -13.48 -5.27
C ALA A 47 -8.25 -12.74 -3.92
N PHE A 48 -7.20 -12.87 -3.11
CA PHE A 48 -7.05 -12.11 -1.87
C PHE A 48 -7.09 -10.59 -2.10
N CYS A 49 -6.35 -10.10 -3.11
CA CYS A 49 -6.31 -8.67 -3.44
C CYS A 49 -7.61 -8.16 -4.08
N LEU A 50 -8.39 -9.02 -4.73
CA LEU A 50 -9.71 -8.67 -5.26
C LEU A 50 -10.78 -8.57 -4.17
N LEU A 51 -10.69 -9.40 -3.14
CA LEU A 51 -11.69 -9.46 -2.06
C LEU A 51 -11.54 -8.38 -0.99
N LEU A 52 -10.36 -7.76 -0.88
CA LEU A 52 -10.09 -6.77 0.17
C LEU A 52 -10.13 -5.32 -0.35
N PRO A 53 -10.60 -4.36 0.47
CA PRO A 53 -10.52 -2.93 0.13
C PRO A 53 -9.07 -2.46 -0.08
N GLY A 54 -8.86 -1.49 -0.98
CA GLY A 54 -7.53 -0.94 -1.28
C GLY A 54 -6.84 -0.36 -0.05
N SER A 55 -7.58 0.34 0.81
CA SER A 55 -7.06 0.84 2.10
C SER A 55 -6.50 -0.25 3.02
N LEU A 56 -7.14 -1.43 3.07
CA LEU A 56 -6.65 -2.55 3.88
C LEU A 56 -5.41 -3.19 3.23
N LEU A 57 -5.41 -3.34 1.91
CA LEU A 57 -4.24 -3.84 1.17
C LEU A 57 -3.03 -2.92 1.31
N ALA A 58 -3.24 -1.60 1.26
CA ALA A 58 -2.18 -0.62 1.51
C ALA A 58 -1.64 -0.72 2.94
N SER A 59 -2.52 -0.91 3.93
CA SER A 59 -2.12 -1.12 5.33
C SER A 59 -1.30 -2.40 5.51
N LEU A 60 -1.70 -3.49 4.84
CA LEU A 60 -0.97 -4.76 4.84
C LEU A 60 0.38 -4.65 4.12
N ALA A 61 0.45 -3.98 2.98
CA ALA A 61 1.70 -3.75 2.24
C ALA A 61 2.68 -2.87 3.03
N ALA A 62 2.18 -1.90 3.80
CA ALA A 62 2.99 -1.08 4.70
C ALA A 62 3.53 -1.88 5.90
N HIS A 63 2.73 -2.82 6.42
CA HIS A 63 3.11 -3.62 7.58
C HIS A 63 4.02 -4.80 7.22
N TYR A 64 3.75 -5.45 6.08
CA TYR A 64 4.45 -6.62 5.56
C TYR A 64 5.10 -6.27 4.22
N SER A 65 6.36 -5.84 4.25
CA SER A 65 7.09 -5.40 3.05
C SER A 65 7.13 -6.45 1.93
N GLN A 66 7.02 -7.73 2.27
CA GLN A 66 6.92 -8.86 1.34
C GLN A 66 5.72 -8.77 0.39
N LEU A 67 4.67 -8.04 0.76
CA LEU A 67 3.47 -7.85 -0.05
C LEU A 67 3.57 -6.65 -1.01
N SER A 68 4.43 -5.67 -0.72
CA SER A 68 4.48 -4.41 -1.47
C SER A 68 4.74 -4.61 -2.97
N ALA A 69 5.86 -5.25 -3.31
CA ALA A 69 6.23 -5.49 -4.71
C ALA A 69 5.26 -6.43 -5.44
N PRO A 70 4.89 -7.63 -4.92
CA PRO A 70 3.91 -8.49 -5.57
C PRO A 70 2.56 -7.81 -5.79
N TYR A 71 2.12 -6.97 -4.86
CA TYR A 71 0.87 -6.24 -5.02
C TYR A 71 0.97 -5.18 -6.12
N LEU A 72 2.05 -4.40 -6.17
CA LEU A 72 2.29 -3.44 -7.25
C LEU A 72 2.39 -4.11 -8.62
N ASP A 73 3.06 -5.25 -8.72
CA ASP A 73 3.15 -6.05 -9.95
C ASP A 73 1.77 -6.50 -10.41
N LEU A 74 0.92 -6.94 -9.47
CA LEU A 74 -0.45 -7.36 -9.75
C LEU A 74 -1.31 -6.19 -10.24
N LEU A 75 -1.24 -5.02 -9.58
CA LEU A 75 -1.95 -3.82 -10.02
C LEU A 75 -1.47 -3.35 -11.40
N THR A 76 -0.18 -3.48 -11.68
CA THR A 76 0.40 -3.19 -13.00
C THR A 76 -0.18 -4.12 -14.06
N ALA A 77 -0.23 -5.43 -13.77
CA ALA A 77 -0.80 -6.42 -14.67
C ALA A 77 -2.29 -6.21 -14.94
N TRP A 78 -3.07 -5.76 -13.95
CA TRP A 78 -4.48 -5.42 -14.13
C TRP A 78 -4.67 -4.11 -14.90
N GLY A 79 -3.94 -3.05 -14.52
CA GLY A 79 -4.07 -1.74 -15.14
C GLY A 79 -3.66 -1.73 -16.61
N SER A 80 -2.62 -2.49 -17.00
CA SER A 80 -2.20 -2.65 -18.40
C SER A 80 -3.25 -3.29 -19.32
N ARG A 81 -4.31 -3.90 -18.76
CA ARG A 81 -5.42 -4.49 -19.52
C ARG A 81 -6.58 -3.53 -19.71
N LEU A 82 -6.58 -2.38 -19.05
CA LEU A 82 -7.57 -1.34 -19.27
C LEU A 82 -7.40 -0.74 -20.67
N LEU A 83 -8.53 -0.40 -21.29
CA LEU A 83 -8.55 0.23 -22.60
C LEU A 83 -9.23 1.59 -22.48
N TYR A 84 -8.67 2.57 -23.18
CA TYR A 84 -9.27 3.90 -23.20
C TYR A 84 -10.45 3.93 -24.17
N ASP A 85 -11.63 4.30 -23.67
CA ASP A 85 -12.80 4.61 -24.48
C ASP A 85 -12.76 6.10 -24.86
N PRO A 86 -12.45 6.45 -26.12
CA PRO A 86 -12.39 7.85 -26.55
C PRO A 86 -13.77 8.53 -26.63
N LEU A 87 -14.87 7.77 -26.67
CA LEU A 87 -16.22 8.31 -26.67
C LEU A 87 -16.65 8.75 -25.28
N GLN A 88 -16.24 7.99 -24.25
CA GLN A 88 -16.52 8.30 -22.84
C GLN A 88 -15.40 9.08 -22.16
N GLY A 89 -14.22 9.16 -22.77
CA GLY A 89 -13.05 9.85 -22.23
C GLY A 89 -12.52 9.19 -20.95
N ARG A 90 -12.60 7.87 -20.85
CA ARG A 90 -12.23 7.12 -19.65
C ARG A 90 -11.61 5.77 -19.97
N TRP A 91 -10.84 5.25 -19.02
CA TRP A 91 -10.39 3.85 -19.05
C TRP A 91 -11.53 2.94 -18.64
N ASP A 92 -11.73 1.84 -19.38
CA ASP A 92 -12.81 0.90 -19.17
C ASP A 92 -12.31 -0.55 -19.34
N ASN A 93 -13.05 -1.49 -18.75
CA ASN A 93 -12.84 -2.94 -18.89
C ASN A 93 -13.70 -3.54 -20.03
N SER A 94 -14.50 -2.71 -20.69
CA SER A 94 -15.62 -3.11 -21.54
C SER A 94 -15.28 -3.92 -22.80
N CYS A 95 -14.03 -3.91 -23.28
CA CYS A 95 -13.68 -4.59 -24.53
C CYS A 95 -13.32 -6.08 -24.37
N PHE A 96 -13.02 -6.54 -23.15
CA PHE A 96 -12.72 -7.95 -22.87
C PHE A 96 -13.10 -8.30 -21.41
N ASP A 97 -13.72 -9.45 -21.16
CA ASP A 97 -13.94 -10.05 -19.81
C ASP A 97 -12.63 -10.40 -19.07
N LYS A 98 -11.56 -9.63 -19.28
CA LYS A 98 -10.18 -9.93 -18.92
C LYS A 98 -9.56 -8.95 -17.94
N ALA A 99 -10.12 -7.75 -17.79
CA ALA A 99 -9.62 -6.79 -16.82
C ALA A 99 -10.28 -7.06 -15.46
N GLU A 100 -9.46 -7.40 -14.49
CA GLU A 100 -9.90 -7.79 -13.15
C GLU A 100 -10.44 -6.60 -12.35
N LEU A 101 -9.98 -5.38 -12.66
CA LEU A 101 -10.41 -4.14 -12.01
C LEU A 101 -11.05 -3.17 -13.01
N SER A 102 -12.00 -2.39 -12.51
CA SER A 102 -12.40 -1.12 -13.13
C SER A 102 -11.33 -0.04 -12.95
N TRP A 103 -11.43 1.02 -13.74
CA TRP A 103 -10.57 2.20 -13.59
C TRP A 103 -10.67 2.82 -12.19
N GLU A 104 -11.88 2.93 -11.65
CA GLU A 104 -12.13 3.51 -10.33
C GLU A 104 -11.46 2.72 -9.22
N GLU A 105 -11.49 1.39 -9.31
CA GLU A 105 -10.86 0.48 -8.37
C GLU A 105 -9.34 0.51 -8.46
N LEU A 106 -8.77 0.59 -9.66
CA LEU A 106 -7.33 0.77 -9.84
C LEU A 106 -6.87 2.09 -9.21
N ARG A 107 -7.59 3.17 -9.50
CA ARG A 107 -7.33 4.50 -8.95
C ARG A 107 -7.41 4.52 -7.43
N GLU A 108 -8.45 3.94 -6.84
CA GLU A 108 -8.60 3.88 -5.37
C GLU A 108 -7.43 3.15 -4.71
N ARG A 109 -6.99 2.03 -5.29
CA ARG A 109 -5.89 1.23 -4.74
C ARG A 109 -4.55 1.98 -4.80
N PHE A 110 -4.23 2.62 -5.92
CA PHE A 110 -3.01 3.44 -6.03
C PHE A 110 -3.07 4.69 -5.14
N ASP A 111 -4.23 5.34 -5.02
CA ASP A 111 -4.41 6.47 -4.09
C ASP A 111 -4.13 6.04 -2.64
N CYS A 112 -4.65 4.89 -2.20
CA CYS A 112 -4.38 4.35 -0.87
C CYS A 112 -2.90 4.03 -0.65
N LEU A 113 -2.23 3.45 -1.65
CA LEU A 113 -0.80 3.13 -1.58
C LEU A 113 0.08 4.38 -1.51
N CYS A 114 -0.20 5.39 -2.35
CA CYS A 114 0.53 6.66 -2.37
C CYS A 114 0.33 7.47 -1.07
N ARG A 115 -0.84 7.38 -0.45
CA ARG A 115 -1.14 7.96 0.88
C ARG A 115 -0.55 7.15 2.04
N GLY A 116 -0.02 5.96 1.79
CA GLY A 116 0.61 5.12 2.79
C GLY A 116 1.87 5.74 3.41
N PRO A 117 2.48 5.09 4.42
CA PRO A 117 3.72 5.56 5.02
C PRO A 117 4.83 5.78 3.99
N ALA A 118 5.75 6.72 4.26
CA ALA A 118 6.73 7.23 3.30
C ALA A 118 7.47 6.16 2.46
N PRO A 119 7.90 5.00 3.01
CA PRO A 119 8.53 3.96 2.19
C PRO A 119 7.60 3.37 1.12
N LEU A 120 6.34 3.12 1.47
CA LEU A 120 5.34 2.54 0.56
C LEU A 120 4.86 3.60 -0.43
N GLY A 121 4.54 4.81 0.05
CA GLY A 121 4.05 5.88 -0.81
C GLY A 121 5.08 6.30 -1.86
N GLY A 122 6.34 6.49 -1.44
CA GLY A 122 7.44 6.83 -2.34
C GLY A 122 7.75 5.73 -3.35
N GLN A 123 7.76 4.46 -2.93
CA GLN A 123 7.94 3.32 -3.84
C GLN A 123 6.82 3.26 -4.88
N THR A 124 5.57 3.46 -4.46
CA THR A 124 4.40 3.41 -5.34
C THR A 124 4.46 4.53 -6.38
N GLN A 125 4.80 5.76 -5.96
CA GLN A 125 4.93 6.89 -6.87
C GLN A 125 6.07 6.68 -7.88
N ALA A 126 7.23 6.19 -7.42
CA ALA A 126 8.34 5.85 -8.32
C ALA A 126 7.98 4.75 -9.32
N ALA A 127 7.17 3.75 -8.92
CA ALA A 127 6.67 2.73 -9.83
C ALA A 127 5.74 3.32 -10.90
N LEU A 128 4.83 4.24 -10.53
CA LEU A 128 3.97 4.94 -11.49
C LEU A 128 4.77 5.79 -12.48
N GLU A 129 5.78 6.52 -12.02
CA GLU A 129 6.68 7.29 -12.88
C GLU A 129 7.42 6.40 -13.88
N LEU A 130 7.92 5.24 -13.42
CA LEU A 130 8.58 4.26 -14.27
C LEU A 130 7.62 3.70 -15.34
N LEU A 131 6.39 3.35 -14.96
CA LEU A 131 5.39 2.82 -15.87
C LEU A 131 4.97 3.86 -16.91
N LYS A 132 4.76 5.12 -16.50
CA LYS A 132 4.54 6.25 -17.40
C LYS A 132 5.70 6.40 -18.40
N ALA A 133 6.94 6.32 -17.93
CA ALA A 133 8.11 6.42 -18.79
C ALA A 133 8.19 5.25 -19.80
N GLN A 134 7.83 4.03 -19.39
CA GLN A 134 7.78 2.85 -20.26
C GLN A 134 6.74 2.98 -21.37
N ASP A 135 5.61 3.63 -21.09
CA ASP A 135 4.59 3.92 -22.09
C ASP A 135 4.98 5.07 -23.04
N GLY A 136 6.08 5.77 -22.81
CA GLY A 136 6.57 6.87 -23.67
C GLY A 136 6.49 8.26 -23.04
N ASP A 137 6.28 8.35 -21.73
CA ASP A 137 6.26 9.59 -20.95
C ASP A 137 5.28 10.64 -21.49
N PHE A 138 4.08 10.18 -21.86
CA PHE A 138 3.04 11.06 -22.38
C PHE A 138 2.55 12.03 -21.30
N HIS A 139 2.18 13.23 -21.75
CA HIS A 139 1.63 14.30 -20.91
C HIS A 139 0.17 14.62 -21.27
N VAL A 140 -0.47 13.76 -22.07
CA VAL A 140 -1.84 13.92 -22.57
C VAL A 140 -2.69 12.73 -22.13
N CYS A 141 -3.97 12.96 -21.85
CA CYS A 141 -4.87 11.92 -21.37
C CYS A 141 -5.19 10.87 -22.44
N GLY A 142 -5.43 9.63 -22.01
CA GLY A 142 -5.97 8.55 -22.85
C GLY A 142 -4.96 7.84 -23.75
N LEU A 143 -3.67 8.15 -23.65
CA LEU A 143 -2.60 7.41 -24.32
C LEU A 143 -1.91 6.39 -23.42
N SER A 144 -1.80 6.70 -22.12
CA SER A 144 -1.21 5.82 -21.12
C SER A 144 -2.08 5.82 -19.88
N VAL A 145 -2.45 4.62 -19.43
CA VAL A 145 -3.21 4.44 -18.19
C VAL A 145 -2.42 4.98 -17.00
N TRP A 146 -1.08 4.85 -17.04
CA TRP A 146 -0.18 5.30 -15.99
C TRP A 146 -0.03 6.83 -15.96
N THR A 147 0.01 7.49 -17.12
CA THR A 147 -0.05 8.95 -17.20
C THR A 147 -1.31 9.47 -16.53
N ASP A 148 -2.48 8.93 -16.91
CA ASP A 148 -3.78 9.38 -16.39
C ASP A 148 -3.91 9.10 -14.88
N LEU A 149 -3.40 7.95 -14.44
CA LEU A 149 -3.46 7.52 -13.05
C LEU A 149 -2.59 8.39 -12.16
N LEU A 150 -1.35 8.68 -12.59
CA LEU A 150 -0.44 9.56 -11.87
C LEU A 150 -1.03 10.97 -11.72
N MET A 151 -1.63 11.52 -12.78
CA MET A 151 -2.30 12.83 -12.72
C MET A 151 -3.45 12.87 -11.71
N GLU A 152 -4.29 11.83 -11.68
CA GLU A 152 -5.42 11.76 -10.74
C GLU A 152 -4.96 11.55 -9.29
N VAL A 153 -3.94 10.72 -9.05
CA VAL A 153 -3.36 10.51 -7.71
C VAL A 153 -2.68 11.78 -7.20
N GLU A 154 -1.86 12.46 -8.01
CA GLU A 154 -1.24 13.74 -7.60
C GLU A 154 -2.28 14.81 -7.26
N LYS A 155 -3.34 14.89 -8.06
CA LYS A 155 -4.47 15.80 -7.80
C LYS A 155 -5.17 15.45 -6.49
N SER A 156 -5.33 14.17 -6.18
CA SER A 156 -5.88 13.69 -4.92
C SER A 156 -5.00 14.08 -3.72
N LEU A 157 -3.68 13.89 -3.83
CA LEU A 157 -2.71 14.24 -2.80
C LEU A 157 -2.66 15.76 -2.53
N ARG A 158 -2.69 16.60 -3.58
CA ARG A 158 -2.70 18.07 -3.44
C ARG A 158 -3.94 18.56 -2.67
N LYS A 159 -5.11 18.00 -2.94
CA LYS A 159 -6.36 18.37 -2.24
C LYS A 159 -6.33 18.08 -0.74
N GLU A 160 -5.48 17.17 -0.28
CA GLU A 160 -5.34 16.86 1.14
C GLU A 160 -4.50 17.90 1.87
N VAL A 161 -3.45 18.42 1.23
CA VAL A 161 -2.57 19.45 1.82
C VAL A 161 -3.29 20.79 2.01
N GLU A 162 -4.33 21.05 1.21
CA GLU A 162 -5.14 22.26 1.25
C GLU A 162 -6.30 22.21 2.26
N ARG A 163 -6.51 21.07 2.94
CA ARG A 163 -7.56 20.88 3.95
C ARG A 163 -7.02 21.06 5.37
#